data_AF-A0A6G1RHN8-F1
#
_entry.id   AF-A0A6G1RHN8-F1
#
_cell.length_a   1.000
_cell.length_b   1.000
_cell.length_c   1.000
_cell.angle_alpha   90.00
_cell.angle_beta   90.00
_cell.angle_gamma   90.00
#
_symmetry.space_group_name_H-M   'P 1'
#
loop_
_entity.id
_entity.type
_entity.pdbx_description
1 polymer ?
#
loop_
_entity_poly.entity_id
_entity_poly.type
_entity_poly.pdbx_seq_one_letter_code
_entity_poly.pdbx_strand_id
1 'polypeptide(L)'
;MEIAFGNLWMEIVYLKPPWTVANLLKCYRKHWVAVFDYVVPRKLLSTVECLHKHLCTGKPVDDSTVPVLLQESKKLLHAFSSRSDYNGVLPQAYAEVNKLHHMLTQVRSDSEQDLSEDIMVLSENAACEKMEAMTPNLPNSEEEKKLQPSFHVTQENRHQEIWSVLEDVWNTINLYSIEIFQKLDPSTVTVTEKSSLEEAFLGLQKLLAAVNDIREGISRILAPTSSFQDIWTLYNFLISNEINNSIKFTAEELYECVSQERYRERLE
;
A
#
# COMPACT_ATOMS: atom_id res chain seq x y z
N MET A 1 -1.75 0.68 -20.67
CA MET A 1 -1.34 -0.68 -21.10
C MET A 1 -0.90 -0.67 -22.56
N GLU A 2 -1.79 -0.51 -23.54
CA GLU A 2 -1.41 -0.51 -24.97
C GLU A 2 -0.33 0.53 -25.32
N ILE A 3 -0.44 1.76 -24.81
CA ILE A 3 0.58 2.80 -24.99
C ILE A 3 1.95 2.38 -24.43
N ALA A 4 1.97 1.63 -23.32
CA ALA A 4 3.22 1.26 -22.63
C ALA A 4 3.89 0.02 -23.23
N PHE A 5 3.11 -0.92 -23.74
CA PHE A 5 3.60 -2.23 -24.17
C PHE A 5 3.37 -2.56 -25.65
N GLY A 6 2.75 -1.65 -26.42
CA GLY A 6 2.37 -1.89 -27.80
C GLY A 6 1.56 -3.18 -27.94
N ASN A 7 1.77 -3.93 -29.03
CA ASN A 7 1.02 -5.15 -29.33
C ASN A 7 1.12 -6.28 -28.27
N LEU A 8 2.10 -6.22 -27.37
CA LEU A 8 2.28 -7.21 -26.29
C LEU A 8 1.40 -6.91 -25.06
N TRP A 9 0.67 -5.79 -25.05
CA TRP A 9 -0.10 -5.38 -23.88
C TRP A 9 -1.13 -6.42 -23.42
N MET A 10 -1.68 -7.20 -24.35
CA MET A 10 -2.63 -8.29 -24.08
C MET A 10 -1.99 -9.54 -23.46
N GLU A 11 -0.68 -9.70 -23.58
CA GLU A 11 0.09 -10.76 -22.90
C GLU A 11 0.48 -10.35 -21.49
N ILE A 12 0.71 -9.06 -21.28
CA ILE A 12 1.20 -8.49 -20.01
C ILE A 12 0.05 -8.13 -19.06
N VAL A 13 -1.13 -7.81 -19.59
CA VAL A 13 -2.29 -7.45 -18.76
C VAL A 13 -2.64 -8.57 -17.78
N TYR A 14 -2.86 -8.21 -16.51
CA TYR A 14 -2.96 -9.18 -15.42
C TYR A 14 -4.15 -10.12 -15.58
N LEU A 15 -5.30 -9.58 -15.98
CA LEU A 15 -6.48 -10.36 -16.36
C LEU A 15 -6.81 -10.03 -17.81
N LYS A 16 -7.05 -11.05 -18.63
CA LYS A 16 -7.47 -10.88 -20.03
C LYS A 16 -8.98 -10.57 -20.11
N PRO A 17 -9.43 -9.79 -21.11
CA PRO A 17 -10.85 -9.48 -21.28
C PRO A 17 -11.66 -10.74 -21.67
N PRO A 18 -13.00 -10.75 -21.49
CA PRO A 18 -13.85 -9.63 -21.08
C PRO A 18 -13.73 -9.26 -19.59
N TRP A 19 -13.82 -7.96 -19.28
CA TRP A 19 -13.63 -7.46 -17.91
C TRP A 19 -14.94 -7.04 -17.25
N THR A 20 -15.09 -7.44 -15.99
CA THR A 20 -15.98 -6.78 -15.04
C THR A 20 -15.26 -5.58 -14.41
N VAL A 21 -15.99 -4.69 -13.72
CA VAL A 21 -15.39 -3.59 -12.94
C VAL A 21 -14.37 -4.13 -11.92
N ALA A 22 -14.67 -5.27 -11.29
CA ALA A 22 -13.74 -5.90 -10.35
C ALA A 22 -12.44 -6.36 -11.03
N ASN A 23 -12.53 -6.98 -12.21
CA ASN A 23 -11.35 -7.39 -12.98
C ASN A 23 -10.52 -6.17 -13.38
N LEU A 24 -11.17 -5.08 -13.80
CA LEU A 24 -10.50 -3.84 -14.19
C LEU A 24 -9.77 -3.18 -13.00
N LEU A 25 -10.42 -3.07 -11.84
CA LEU A 25 -9.80 -2.51 -10.63
C LEU A 25 -8.62 -3.36 -10.15
N LYS A 26 -8.69 -4.69 -10.27
CA LYS A 26 -7.53 -5.57 -10.02
C LYS A 26 -6.38 -5.32 -11.00
N CYS A 27 -6.70 -5.14 -12.28
CA CYS A 27 -5.68 -4.80 -13.29
C CYS A 27 -5.03 -3.44 -13.00
N TYR A 28 -5.81 -2.44 -12.59
CA TYR A 28 -5.25 -1.15 -12.18
C TYR A 28 -4.30 -1.30 -11.01
N ARG A 29 -4.66 -2.04 -9.96
CA ARG A 29 -3.78 -2.27 -8.79
C ARG A 29 -2.47 -2.95 -9.19
N LYS A 30 -2.53 -4.04 -9.96
CA LYS A 30 -1.34 -4.81 -10.35
C LYS A 30 -0.41 -4.04 -11.28
N HIS A 31 -0.95 -3.20 -12.16
CA HIS A 31 -0.16 -2.42 -13.13
C HIS A 31 0.05 -0.96 -12.73
N TRP A 32 -0.30 -0.57 -11.50
CA TRP A 32 -0.31 0.85 -11.13
C TRP A 32 1.09 1.46 -11.20
N VAL A 33 2.05 0.91 -10.46
CA VAL A 33 3.43 1.42 -10.38
C VAL A 33 4.20 1.20 -11.68
N ALA A 34 3.90 0.12 -12.41
CA ALA A 34 4.63 -0.21 -13.63
C ALA A 34 4.13 0.56 -14.86
N VAL A 35 2.92 1.12 -14.82
CA VAL A 35 2.26 1.65 -16.03
C VAL A 35 1.46 2.91 -15.77
N PHE A 36 0.56 2.87 -14.78
CA PHE A 36 -0.43 3.93 -14.64
C PHE A 36 0.10 5.15 -13.87
N ASP A 37 1.05 5.00 -12.95
CA ASP A 37 1.60 6.12 -12.17
C ASP A 37 2.44 7.11 -13.00
N TYR A 38 2.96 6.67 -14.15
CA TYR A 38 3.61 7.52 -15.14
C TYR A 38 2.64 8.48 -15.84
N VAL A 39 1.36 8.12 -15.94
CA VAL A 39 0.34 8.86 -16.71
C VAL A 39 -0.75 9.49 -15.87
N VAL A 40 -1.01 8.92 -14.69
CA VAL A 40 -2.05 9.32 -13.73
C VAL A 40 -1.37 9.57 -12.37
N PRO A 41 -1.74 10.62 -11.61
CA PRO A 41 -1.12 10.92 -10.33
C PRO A 41 -1.09 9.70 -9.39
N ARG A 42 0.10 9.36 -8.87
CA ARG A 42 0.31 8.19 -7.98
C ARG A 42 -0.67 8.13 -6.80
N LYS A 43 -1.07 9.31 -6.27
CA LYS A 43 -2.06 9.44 -5.19
C LYS A 43 -3.43 8.84 -5.50
N LEU A 44 -3.78 8.61 -6.78
CA LEU A 44 -5.04 7.99 -7.18
C LEU A 44 -5.03 6.46 -7.04
N LEU A 45 -3.92 5.86 -6.62
CA LEU A 45 -3.94 4.44 -6.22
C LEU A 45 -4.93 4.22 -5.07
N SER A 46 -4.98 5.12 -4.09
CA SER A 46 -5.92 5.04 -2.97
C SER A 46 -7.38 5.12 -3.43
N THR A 47 -7.66 5.87 -4.50
CA THR A 47 -8.96 5.89 -5.18
C THR A 47 -9.32 4.51 -5.73
N VAL A 48 -8.39 3.86 -6.44
CA VAL A 48 -8.59 2.50 -6.98
C VAL A 48 -8.80 1.48 -5.86
N GLU A 49 -8.01 1.56 -4.79
CA GLU A 49 -8.12 0.67 -3.63
C GLU A 49 -9.46 0.86 -2.90
N CYS A 50 -9.90 2.10 -2.73
CA CYS A 50 -11.19 2.43 -2.14
C CYS A 50 -12.34 1.83 -2.96
N LEU A 51 -12.32 2.02 -4.28
CA LEU A 51 -13.33 1.46 -5.17
C LEU A 51 -13.32 -0.07 -5.15
N HIS A 52 -12.14 -0.70 -5.19
CA HIS A 52 -12.03 -2.16 -5.14
C HIS A 52 -12.59 -2.72 -3.83
N LYS A 53 -12.28 -2.10 -2.69
CA LYS A 53 -12.76 -2.53 -1.36
C LYS A 53 -14.28 -2.54 -1.27
N HIS A 54 -14.96 -1.57 -1.86
CA HIS A 54 -16.42 -1.42 -1.68
C HIS A 54 -17.23 -1.99 -2.84
N LEU A 55 -16.73 -1.95 -4.08
CA LEU A 55 -17.46 -2.44 -5.25
C LEU A 55 -17.21 -3.92 -5.55
N CYS A 56 -16.16 -4.53 -4.99
CA CYS A 56 -15.75 -5.89 -5.36
C CYS A 56 -15.87 -6.92 -4.23
N THR A 57 -16.34 -6.53 -3.05
CA THR A 57 -16.46 -7.43 -1.88
C THR A 57 -17.82 -8.12 -1.77
N GLY A 58 -18.74 -7.86 -2.71
CA GLY A 58 -20.08 -8.47 -2.73
C GLY A 58 -20.99 -8.06 -1.57
N LYS A 59 -20.52 -7.15 -0.71
CA LYS A 59 -21.29 -6.60 0.40
C LYS A 59 -22.18 -5.46 -0.11
N PRO A 60 -23.39 -5.29 0.47
CA PRO A 60 -24.19 -4.12 0.18
C PRO A 60 -23.40 -2.86 0.56
N VAL A 61 -23.45 -1.87 -0.32
CA VAL A 61 -22.85 -0.55 -0.11
C VAL A 61 -23.77 0.22 0.81
N ASP A 62 -23.22 0.73 1.91
CA ASP A 62 -23.98 1.56 2.86
C ASP A 62 -24.26 2.95 2.28
N ASP A 63 -25.41 3.54 2.61
CA ASP A 63 -25.83 4.84 2.09
C ASP A 63 -24.82 5.95 2.39
N SER A 64 -24.11 5.87 3.54
CA SER A 64 -23.07 6.84 3.89
C SER A 64 -21.81 6.73 3.00
N THR A 65 -21.59 5.58 2.37
CA THR A 65 -20.42 5.31 1.53
C THR A 65 -20.63 5.66 0.06
N VAL A 66 -21.88 5.69 -0.41
CA VAL A 66 -22.23 6.02 -1.80
C VAL A 66 -21.67 7.37 -2.26
N PRO A 67 -21.75 8.48 -1.49
CA PRO A 67 -21.15 9.76 -1.89
C PRO A 67 -19.64 9.67 -2.09
N VAL A 68 -18.95 8.91 -1.23
CA VAL A 68 -17.50 8.71 -1.30
C VAL A 68 -17.15 7.93 -2.56
N LEU A 69 -17.86 6.85 -2.86
CA LEU A 69 -17.60 6.03 -4.06
C LEU A 69 -17.86 6.80 -5.36
N LEU A 70 -18.89 7.64 -5.40
CA LEU A 70 -19.14 8.52 -6.54
C LEU A 70 -18.01 9.53 -6.71
N GLN A 71 -17.54 10.13 -5.62
CA GLN A 71 -16.44 11.09 -5.66
C GLN A 71 -15.11 10.43 -6.08
N GLU A 72 -14.80 9.25 -5.57
CA GLU A 72 -13.63 8.47 -5.97
C GLU A 72 -13.71 8.03 -7.44
N SER A 73 -14.87 7.54 -7.89
CA SER A 73 -15.10 7.19 -9.30
C SER A 73 -14.91 8.41 -10.22
N LYS A 74 -15.44 9.57 -9.83
CA LYS A 74 -15.29 10.84 -10.55
C LYS A 74 -13.82 11.24 -10.71
N LYS A 75 -13.03 11.16 -9.63
CA LYS A 75 -11.57 11.45 -9.67
C LYS A 75 -10.85 10.55 -10.65
N LEU A 76 -11.14 9.25 -10.62
CA LEU A 76 -10.50 8.26 -11.49
C LEU A 76 -10.85 8.51 -12.96
N LEU A 77 -12.13 8.65 -13.28
CA LEU A 77 -12.60 8.92 -14.64
C LEU A 77 -11.99 10.21 -15.19
N HIS A 78 -12.03 11.31 -14.42
CA HIS A 78 -11.44 12.59 -14.82
C HIS A 78 -9.94 12.46 -15.16
N ALA A 79 -9.19 11.73 -14.33
CA ALA A 79 -7.77 11.57 -14.53
C ALA A 79 -7.45 10.85 -15.86
N PHE A 80 -8.20 9.81 -16.20
CA PHE A 80 -8.04 9.12 -17.48
C PHE A 80 -8.60 9.91 -18.67
N SER A 81 -9.66 10.70 -18.49
CA SER A 81 -10.24 11.56 -19.56
C SER A 81 -9.27 12.61 -20.07
N SER A 82 -8.33 13.05 -19.23
CA SER A 82 -7.27 13.97 -19.66
C SER A 82 -6.28 13.36 -20.67
N ARG A 83 -6.29 12.04 -20.82
CA ARG A 83 -5.32 11.30 -21.65
C ARG A 83 -5.93 10.73 -22.93
N SER A 84 -7.17 10.28 -22.88
CA SER A 84 -7.88 9.76 -24.05
C SER A 84 -9.38 9.89 -23.83
N ASP A 85 -10.12 10.20 -24.90
CA ASP A 85 -11.57 10.31 -24.86
C ASP A 85 -12.26 8.94 -24.90
N TYR A 86 -11.54 7.87 -25.26
CA TYR A 86 -12.08 6.55 -25.54
C TYR A 86 -13.36 6.60 -26.39
N ASN A 87 -13.31 7.30 -27.53
CA ASN A 87 -14.45 7.55 -28.42
C ASN A 87 -15.63 8.25 -27.73
N GLY A 88 -15.33 9.11 -26.75
CA GLY A 88 -16.33 9.86 -25.98
C GLY A 88 -16.98 9.08 -24.84
N VAL A 89 -16.70 7.79 -24.69
CA VAL A 89 -17.28 6.94 -23.63
C VAL A 89 -16.86 7.44 -22.25
N LEU A 90 -15.60 7.85 -22.09
CA LEU A 90 -15.06 8.24 -20.80
C LEU A 90 -15.59 9.61 -20.32
N PRO A 91 -15.66 10.66 -21.17
CA PRO A 91 -16.39 11.89 -20.85
C PRO A 91 -17.87 11.66 -20.51
N GLN A 92 -18.56 10.78 -21.23
CA GLN A 92 -19.96 10.46 -20.94
C GLN A 92 -20.14 9.81 -19.57
N ALA A 93 -19.31 8.80 -19.26
CA ALA A 93 -19.32 8.15 -17.95
C ALA A 93 -19.03 9.16 -16.82
N TYR A 94 -18.09 10.07 -17.02
CA TYR A 94 -17.80 11.14 -16.06
C TYR A 94 -19.00 12.06 -15.83
N ALA A 95 -19.71 12.46 -16.89
CA ALA A 95 -20.89 13.32 -16.80
C ALA A 95 -22.02 12.65 -16.00
N GLU A 96 -22.29 11.37 -16.25
CA GLU A 96 -23.32 10.61 -15.52
C GLU A 96 -22.98 10.44 -14.04
N VAL A 97 -21.73 10.08 -13.71
CA VAL A 97 -21.28 9.99 -12.31
C VAL A 97 -21.38 11.34 -11.60
N ASN A 98 -21.04 12.43 -12.29
CA ASN A 98 -21.14 13.78 -11.74
C ASN A 98 -22.60 14.19 -11.50
N LYS A 99 -23.52 13.83 -12.40
CA LYS A 99 -24.96 14.05 -12.24
C LYS A 99 -25.50 13.28 -11.04
N LEU A 100 -25.15 11.99 -10.91
CA LEU A 100 -25.54 11.18 -9.76
C LEU A 100 -25.03 11.75 -8.43
N HIS A 101 -23.76 12.21 -8.41
CA HIS A 101 -23.18 12.83 -7.23
C HIS A 101 -23.94 14.10 -6.82
N HIS A 102 -24.29 14.95 -7.79
CA HIS A 102 -25.07 16.17 -7.55
C HIS A 102 -26.49 15.86 -7.05
N MET A 103 -27.18 14.89 -7.65
CA MET A 103 -28.52 14.48 -7.22
C MET A 103 -28.51 13.98 -5.76
N LEU A 104 -27.51 13.19 -5.40
CA LEU A 104 -27.37 12.68 -4.03
C LEU A 104 -27.11 13.79 -3.01
N THR A 105 -26.29 14.79 -3.37
CA THR A 105 -26.07 15.95 -2.49
C THR A 105 -27.33 16.80 -2.32
N GLN A 106 -28.13 16.95 -3.37
CA GLN A 106 -29.34 17.76 -3.33
C GLN A 106 -30.45 17.10 -2.49
N VAL A 107 -30.70 15.80 -2.67
CA VAL A 107 -31.69 15.05 -1.89
C VAL A 107 -31.38 15.08 -0.39
N ARG A 108 -30.08 15.06 -0.03
CA ARG A 108 -29.67 15.13 1.38
C ARG A 108 -29.90 16.52 1.98
N SER A 109 -29.66 17.59 1.21
CA SER A 109 -29.91 18.96 1.65
C SER A 109 -31.40 19.25 1.83
N ASP A 110 -32.26 18.71 0.96
CA ASP A 110 -33.71 18.86 1.06
C ASP A 110 -34.27 18.05 2.25
N SER A 111 -33.70 16.87 2.53
CA SER A 111 -34.08 16.03 3.69
C SER A 111 -33.65 16.60 5.05
N GLU A 112 -32.59 17.42 5.11
CA GLU A 112 -32.14 18.07 6.35
C GLU A 112 -32.96 19.34 6.68
N GLN A 113 -33.66 19.93 5.69
CA GLN A 113 -34.56 21.07 5.90
C GLN A 113 -35.94 20.66 6.44
N ASP A 114 -36.42 19.44 6.14
CA ASP A 114 -37.72 18.93 6.62
C ASP A 114 -37.73 18.47 8.09
N LEU A 115 -36.58 18.41 8.78
CA LEU A 115 -36.47 17.97 10.18
C LEU A 115 -36.21 19.11 11.19
N SER A 116 -36.17 20.37 10.74
CA SER A 116 -35.79 21.53 11.56
C SER A 116 -36.95 22.50 11.87
N GLU A 117 -38.20 22.04 11.85
CA GLU A 117 -39.38 22.90 12.13
C GLU A 117 -40.27 22.45 13.32
N ASP A 118 -39.81 21.54 14.18
CA ASP A 118 -40.50 21.26 15.44
C ASP A 118 -39.49 21.07 16.58
N ILE A 119 -39.19 22.17 17.27
CA ILE A 119 -39.09 22.34 18.73
C ILE A 119 -38.60 23.77 18.97
N MET A 120 -39.55 24.70 18.97
CA MET A 120 -39.39 26.06 19.48
C MET A 120 -40.48 26.31 20.52
N VAL A 121 -40.23 26.04 21.81
CA VAL A 121 -40.93 26.68 22.93
C VAL A 121 -39.99 26.83 24.14
N LEU A 122 -39.43 28.03 24.25
CA LEU A 122 -39.29 28.91 25.43
C LEU A 122 -39.14 28.31 26.85
N SER A 123 -38.12 28.77 27.60
CA SER A 123 -38.34 29.67 28.76
C SER A 123 -37.03 30.15 29.40
N GLU A 124 -36.98 31.46 29.66
CA GLU A 124 -35.88 32.25 30.24
C GLU A 124 -35.63 32.03 31.75
N ASN A 125 -34.34 32.17 32.12
CA ASN A 125 -33.73 32.87 33.26
C ASN A 125 -34.24 32.68 34.71
N ALA A 126 -33.33 32.27 35.63
CA ALA A 126 -32.86 33.11 36.75
C ALA A 126 -31.92 32.38 37.75
N ALA A 127 -31.01 33.17 38.33
CA ALA A 127 -30.32 33.05 39.62
C ALA A 127 -28.93 32.37 39.70
N CYS A 128 -27.92 33.21 39.91
CA CYS A 128 -26.61 32.92 40.49
C CYS A 128 -26.69 32.86 42.03
N GLU A 129 -26.12 31.84 42.67
CA GLU A 129 -25.59 31.90 44.04
C GLU A 129 -24.29 31.06 44.18
N LYS A 130 -23.44 31.48 45.13
CA LYS A 130 -21.99 31.22 45.31
C LYS A 130 -21.66 30.08 46.29
N MET A 131 -20.41 29.57 46.18
CA MET A 131 -19.48 29.01 47.21
C MET A 131 -19.91 27.70 47.92
N GLU A 132 -19.08 26.75 48.35
CA GLU A 132 -17.63 26.66 48.61
C GLU A 132 -17.18 25.18 48.74
N ALA A 133 -15.86 24.96 48.86
CA ALA A 133 -15.08 23.72 48.73
C ALA A 133 -15.26 22.63 49.83
N MET A 134 -14.91 21.36 49.52
CA MET A 134 -14.03 20.46 50.33
C MET A 134 -13.79 19.08 49.64
N THR A 135 -12.55 18.76 49.29
CA THR A 135 -11.99 17.37 49.25
C THR A 135 -11.34 17.08 50.62
N PRO A 136 -11.08 15.83 51.11
CA PRO A 136 -10.65 14.65 50.33
C PRO A 136 -11.07 13.24 50.87
N ASN A 137 -10.73 12.18 50.09
CA ASN A 137 -10.18 10.85 50.47
C ASN A 137 -10.83 9.64 49.78
N LEU A 138 -9.97 8.86 49.10
CA LEU A 138 -10.14 7.48 48.63
C LEU A 138 -9.73 6.50 49.78
N PRO A 139 -10.16 5.21 49.81
CA PRO A 139 -9.51 4.16 49.00
C PRO A 139 -10.43 3.02 48.47
N ASN A 140 -10.05 2.48 47.30
CA ASN A 140 -10.09 1.07 46.79
C ASN A 140 -11.41 0.26 46.82
N SER A 141 -11.71 -0.71 45.95
CA SER A 141 -11.25 -1.29 44.67
C SER A 141 -12.40 -2.23 44.24
N GLU A 142 -12.74 -2.42 42.96
CA GLU A 142 -12.44 -3.62 42.12
C GLU A 142 -13.53 -3.60 41.01
N GLU A 143 -13.33 -3.90 39.72
CA GLU A 143 -12.21 -4.12 38.83
C GLU A 143 -12.75 -3.92 37.40
N GLU A 144 -12.20 -2.95 36.66
CA GLU A 144 -12.12 -3.02 35.19
C GLU A 144 -10.85 -3.80 34.83
N LYS A 145 -10.97 -4.85 34.01
CA LYS A 145 -9.84 -5.39 33.24
C LYS A 145 -10.27 -5.63 31.80
N LYS A 146 -10.19 -4.57 31.00
CA LYS A 146 -10.11 -4.61 29.54
C LYS A 146 -8.62 -4.51 29.16
N LEU A 147 -7.93 -5.64 29.13
CA LEU A 147 -6.62 -5.80 28.45
C LEU A 147 -6.96 -5.98 26.95
N GLN A 148 -6.44 -5.27 25.94
CA GLN A 148 -5.18 -4.57 25.72
C GLN A 148 -5.33 -3.48 24.63
N PRO A 149 -4.46 -2.46 24.59
CA PRO A 149 -4.09 -1.83 23.31
C PRO A 149 -2.58 -1.55 23.14
N SER A 150 -1.68 -2.38 23.70
CA SER A 150 -0.22 -2.19 23.51
C SER A 150 0.42 -3.11 22.46
N PHE A 151 -0.14 -4.29 22.20
CA PHE A 151 0.51 -5.31 21.36
C PHE A 151 0.45 -5.01 19.86
N HIS A 152 -0.67 -4.46 19.37
CA HIS A 152 -0.80 -4.12 17.95
C HIS A 152 0.15 -2.99 17.50
N VAL A 153 0.38 -2.00 18.37
CA VAL A 153 1.28 -0.87 18.07
C VAL A 153 2.75 -1.31 18.04
N THR A 154 3.15 -2.23 18.93
CA THR A 154 4.50 -2.79 18.92
C THR A 154 4.72 -3.74 17.74
N GLN A 155 3.72 -4.54 17.37
CA GLN A 155 3.83 -5.51 16.27
C GLN A 155 3.88 -4.83 14.89
N GLU A 156 3.13 -3.75 14.68
CA GLU A 156 3.19 -2.99 13.42
C GLU A 156 4.52 -2.25 13.27
N ASN A 157 5.13 -1.81 14.39
CA ASN A 157 6.50 -1.28 14.40
C ASN A 157 7.53 -2.36 14.01
N ARG A 158 7.38 -3.60 14.51
CA ARG A 158 8.26 -4.72 14.15
C ARG A 158 8.20 -5.10 12.68
N HIS A 159 7.00 -5.15 12.10
CA HIS A 159 6.88 -5.42 10.66
C HIS A 159 7.54 -4.33 9.81
N GLN A 160 7.42 -3.06 10.23
CA GLN A 160 8.09 -1.96 9.55
C GLN A 160 9.62 -2.06 9.65
N GLU A 161 10.15 -2.49 10.79
CA GLU A 161 11.58 -2.76 10.98
C GLU A 161 12.08 -3.89 10.07
N ILE A 162 11.33 -5.00 9.98
CA ILE A 162 11.62 -6.11 9.06
C ILE A 162 11.68 -5.63 7.61
N TRP A 163 10.71 -4.82 7.19
CA TRP A 163 10.69 -4.26 5.84
C TRP A 163 11.82 -3.28 5.56
N SER A 164 12.18 -2.45 6.54
CA SER A 164 13.34 -1.55 6.41
C SER A 164 14.60 -2.36 6.12
N VAL A 165 14.82 -3.46 6.86
CA VAL A 165 16.00 -4.32 6.64
C VAL A 165 16.00 -4.95 5.25
N LEU A 166 14.85 -5.43 4.76
CA LEU A 166 14.76 -5.98 3.40
C LEU A 166 14.99 -4.91 2.32
N GLU A 167 14.48 -3.71 2.53
CA GLU A 167 14.66 -2.55 1.64
C GLU A 167 16.12 -2.07 1.65
N ASP A 168 16.76 -2.05 2.81
CA ASP A 168 18.17 -1.71 2.96
C ASP A 168 19.05 -2.73 2.23
N VAL A 169 18.78 -4.03 2.36
CA VAL A 169 19.47 -5.08 1.59
C VAL A 169 19.31 -4.86 0.08
N TRP A 170 18.10 -4.54 -0.39
CA TRP A 170 17.86 -4.24 -1.80
C TRP A 170 18.63 -2.99 -2.27
N ASN A 171 18.61 -1.92 -1.47
CA ASN A 171 19.34 -0.69 -1.75
C ASN A 171 20.85 -0.92 -1.81
N THR A 172 21.39 -1.74 -0.89
CA THR A 172 22.79 -2.12 -0.89
C THR A 172 23.16 -2.93 -2.14
N ILE A 173 22.36 -3.91 -2.53
CA ILE A 173 22.57 -4.68 -3.77
C ILE A 173 22.59 -3.74 -4.99
N ASN A 174 21.65 -2.80 -5.05
CA ASN A 174 21.58 -1.83 -6.14
C ASN A 174 22.80 -0.88 -6.14
N LEU A 175 23.23 -0.40 -4.97
CA LEU A 175 24.42 0.43 -4.85
C LEU A 175 25.68 -0.30 -5.31
N TYR A 176 25.90 -1.52 -4.82
CA TYR A 176 27.02 -2.37 -5.27
C TYR A 176 26.96 -2.65 -6.77
N SER A 177 25.76 -2.87 -7.31
CA SER A 177 25.57 -3.04 -8.75
C SER A 177 26.05 -1.81 -9.53
N ILE A 178 25.63 -0.61 -9.10
CA ILE A 178 26.04 0.66 -9.73
C ILE A 178 27.56 0.84 -9.66
N GLU A 179 28.17 0.62 -8.50
CA GLU A 179 29.62 0.74 -8.33
C GLU A 179 30.40 -0.21 -9.25
N ILE A 180 29.94 -1.45 -9.38
CA ILE A 180 30.55 -2.44 -10.25
C ILE A 180 30.40 -2.04 -11.73
N PHE A 181 29.21 -1.58 -12.15
CA PHE A 181 28.98 -1.16 -13.53
C PHE A 181 29.74 0.13 -13.90
N GLN A 182 29.94 1.04 -12.95
CA GLN A 182 30.79 2.22 -13.15
C GLN A 182 32.26 1.85 -13.38
N LYS A 183 32.76 0.81 -12.68
CA LYS A 183 34.10 0.26 -12.90
C LYS A 183 34.25 -0.47 -14.24
N LEU A 184 33.15 -0.86 -14.87
CA LEU A 184 33.10 -1.51 -16.18
C LEU A 184 32.86 -0.53 -17.34
N ASP A 185 32.62 0.75 -17.06
CA ASP A 185 32.31 1.75 -18.08
C ASP A 185 33.52 1.99 -19.00
N PRO A 186 33.39 1.73 -20.32
CA PRO A 186 34.48 1.94 -21.28
C PRO A 186 35.02 3.37 -21.31
N SER A 187 34.22 4.35 -20.87
CA SER A 187 34.60 5.76 -20.81
C SER A 187 35.49 6.12 -19.61
N THR A 188 35.50 5.29 -18.56
CA THR A 188 36.35 5.44 -17.37
C THR A 188 37.58 4.53 -17.41
N VAL A 189 37.54 3.47 -18.23
CA VAL A 189 38.65 2.53 -18.44
C VAL A 189 39.75 3.18 -19.30
N THR A 190 40.66 3.88 -18.62
CA THR A 190 42.00 4.09 -19.18
C THR A 190 42.73 2.74 -19.23
N VAL A 191 43.54 2.54 -20.27
CA VAL A 191 44.07 1.26 -20.81
C VAL A 191 44.84 0.34 -19.84
N THR A 192 44.89 0.59 -18.53
CA THR A 192 45.97 0.04 -17.69
C THR A 192 45.63 -0.58 -16.35
N GLU A 193 44.42 -1.05 -16.07
CA GLU A 193 44.21 -1.86 -14.85
C GLU A 193 43.38 -3.11 -15.10
N LYS A 194 44.02 -4.14 -15.64
CA LYS A 194 43.51 -5.52 -15.70
C LYS A 194 42.99 -6.00 -14.32
N SER A 195 43.60 -5.53 -13.24
CA SER A 195 43.15 -5.72 -11.84
C SER A 195 41.76 -5.15 -11.57
N SER A 196 41.43 -3.96 -12.09
CA SER A 196 40.11 -3.33 -11.88
C SER A 196 38.97 -4.12 -12.53
N LEU A 197 39.23 -4.73 -13.70
CA LEU A 197 38.27 -5.56 -14.41
C LEU A 197 38.10 -6.92 -13.72
N GLU A 198 39.20 -7.53 -13.26
CA GLU A 198 39.16 -8.76 -12.45
C GLU A 198 38.43 -8.55 -11.12
N GLU A 199 38.64 -7.42 -10.45
CA GLU A 199 37.90 -7.04 -9.23
C GLU A 199 36.40 -6.79 -9.51
N ALA A 200 36.06 -6.09 -10.60
CA ALA A 200 34.68 -5.87 -10.99
C ALA A 200 33.97 -7.18 -11.35
N PHE A 201 34.66 -8.09 -12.03
CA PHE A 201 34.15 -9.41 -12.36
C PHE A 201 33.93 -10.27 -11.11
N LEU A 202 34.89 -10.30 -10.19
CA LEU A 202 34.73 -10.98 -8.89
C LEU A 202 33.58 -10.37 -8.07
N GLY A 203 33.43 -9.03 -8.13
CA GLY A 203 32.30 -8.31 -7.57
C GLY A 203 30.96 -8.74 -8.16
N LEU A 204 30.85 -8.82 -9.48
CA LEU A 204 29.65 -9.32 -10.18
C LEU A 204 29.31 -10.75 -9.77
N GLN A 205 30.31 -11.63 -9.65
CA GLN A 205 30.07 -13.02 -9.24
C GLN A 205 29.53 -13.11 -7.82
N LYS A 206 30.09 -12.32 -6.89
CA LYS A 206 29.59 -12.25 -5.50
C LYS A 206 28.18 -11.66 -5.45
N LEU A 207 27.91 -10.60 -6.21
CA LEU A 207 26.59 -9.98 -6.29
C LEU A 207 25.56 -10.96 -6.86
N LEU A 208 25.90 -11.67 -7.93
CA LEU A 208 25.04 -12.69 -8.54
C LEU A 208 24.72 -13.82 -7.57
N ALA A 209 25.71 -14.30 -6.81
CA ALA A 209 25.49 -15.31 -5.78
C ALA A 209 24.50 -14.79 -4.71
N ALA A 210 24.76 -13.61 -4.14
CA ALA A 210 23.91 -13.00 -3.12
C ALA A 210 22.46 -12.76 -3.61
N VAL A 211 22.29 -12.27 -4.84
CA VAL A 211 20.96 -12.05 -5.43
C VAL A 211 20.23 -13.38 -5.66
N ASN A 212 20.92 -14.42 -6.12
CA ASN A 212 20.31 -15.73 -6.28
C ASN A 212 19.90 -16.34 -4.94
N ASP A 213 20.73 -16.24 -3.91
CA ASP A 213 20.44 -16.74 -2.55
C ASP A 213 19.20 -16.05 -1.96
N ILE A 214 19.09 -14.72 -2.10
CA ILE A 214 17.91 -13.96 -1.67
C ILE A 214 16.68 -14.35 -2.47
N ARG A 215 16.79 -14.41 -3.81
CA ARG A 215 15.67 -14.78 -4.68
C ARG A 215 15.17 -16.19 -4.36
N GLU A 216 16.06 -17.13 -4.15
CA GLU A 216 15.71 -18.50 -3.79
C GLU A 216 15.07 -18.55 -2.40
N GLY A 217 15.62 -17.82 -1.41
CA GLY A 217 15.02 -17.69 -0.08
C GLY A 217 13.59 -17.15 -0.14
N ILE A 218 13.38 -16.04 -0.86
CA ILE A 218 12.04 -15.46 -1.04
C ILE A 218 11.11 -16.43 -1.79
N SER A 219 11.58 -17.07 -2.87
CA SER A 219 10.77 -18.01 -3.63
C SER A 219 10.31 -19.21 -2.79
N ARG A 220 11.14 -19.71 -1.86
CA ARG A 220 10.77 -20.78 -0.93
C ARG A 220 9.74 -20.33 0.10
N ILE A 221 9.81 -19.08 0.55
CA ILE A 221 8.82 -18.47 1.45
C ILE A 221 7.49 -18.27 0.74
N LEU A 222 7.51 -17.86 -0.53
CA LEU A 222 6.32 -17.66 -1.36
C LEU A 222 5.68 -18.98 -1.83
N ALA A 223 6.36 -20.12 -1.71
CA ALA A 223 5.79 -21.42 -2.02
C ALA A 223 4.61 -21.75 -1.08
N PRO A 224 3.51 -22.36 -1.58
CA PRO A 224 2.36 -22.75 -0.75
C PRO A 224 2.70 -23.74 0.38
N THR A 225 3.85 -24.41 0.28
CA THR A 225 4.39 -25.38 1.25
C THR A 225 5.51 -24.79 2.12
N SER A 226 5.64 -23.46 2.18
CA SER A 226 6.70 -22.80 2.94
C SER A 226 6.67 -23.22 4.40
N SER A 227 7.82 -23.67 4.92
CA SER A 227 7.99 -24.09 6.31
C SER A 227 8.80 -23.05 7.10
N PHE A 228 8.80 -23.16 8.42
CA PHE A 228 9.65 -22.33 9.28
C PHE A 228 11.14 -22.46 8.91
N GLN A 229 11.57 -23.63 8.41
CA GLN A 229 12.95 -23.88 7.98
C GLN A 229 13.35 -22.97 6.81
N ASP A 230 12.44 -22.72 5.87
CA ASP A 230 12.69 -21.85 4.71
C ASP A 230 12.90 -20.39 5.15
N ILE A 231 12.15 -19.97 6.16
CA ILE A 231 12.24 -18.63 6.76
C ILE A 231 13.50 -18.50 7.62
N TRP A 232 13.87 -19.56 8.33
CA TRP A 232 15.13 -19.65 9.07
C TRP A 232 16.35 -19.52 8.15
N THR A 233 16.31 -20.11 6.94
CA THR A 233 17.38 -19.95 5.95
C THR A 233 17.54 -18.50 5.51
N LEU A 234 16.44 -17.79 5.20
CA LEU A 234 16.50 -16.38 4.84
C LEU A 234 16.98 -15.52 6.02
N TYR A 235 16.48 -15.79 7.22
CA TYR A 235 16.88 -15.08 8.44
C TYR A 235 18.39 -15.19 8.71
N ASN A 236 18.95 -16.40 8.61
CA ASN A 236 20.40 -16.60 8.77
C ASN A 236 21.20 -15.88 7.70
N PHE A 237 20.72 -15.85 6.45
CA PHE A 237 21.36 -15.07 5.39
C PHE A 237 21.36 -13.58 5.74
N LEU A 238 20.23 -13.03 6.20
CA LEU A 238 20.12 -11.62 6.57
C LEU A 238 21.06 -11.24 7.72
N ILE A 239 21.29 -12.13 8.68
CA ILE A 239 22.24 -11.92 9.80
C ILE A 239 23.69 -12.10 9.36
N SER A 240 23.96 -13.10 8.53
CA SER A 240 25.33 -13.45 8.12
C SER A 240 25.91 -12.45 7.13
N ASN A 241 25.07 -11.69 6.45
CA ASN A 241 25.51 -10.61 5.58
C ASN A 241 25.97 -9.43 6.43
N GLU A 242 27.24 -9.03 6.30
CA GLU A 242 27.89 -7.92 7.05
C GLU A 242 27.16 -6.56 6.91
N ILE A 243 26.19 -6.50 6.01
CA ILE A 243 25.31 -5.36 5.71
C ILE A 243 24.37 -5.04 6.89
N ASN A 244 24.07 -6.00 7.78
CA ASN A 244 23.00 -5.90 8.77
C ASN A 244 23.47 -6.04 10.22
N ASN A 245 24.22 -5.06 10.73
CA ASN A 245 24.58 -5.00 12.16
C ASN A 245 23.40 -4.58 13.09
N SER A 246 22.19 -4.44 12.56
CA SER A 246 21.05 -3.81 13.25
C SER A 246 19.77 -4.64 13.24
N ILE A 247 19.80 -5.94 12.91
CA ILE A 247 18.60 -6.78 13.01
C ILE A 247 18.20 -6.92 14.48
N LYS A 248 17.04 -6.36 14.85
CA LYS A 248 16.48 -6.45 16.21
C LYS A 248 15.23 -7.33 16.29
N PHE A 249 14.91 -8.04 15.20
CA PHE A 249 13.77 -8.94 15.13
C PHE A 249 14.24 -10.39 15.09
N THR A 250 13.40 -11.32 15.54
CA THR A 250 13.68 -12.76 15.54
C THR A 250 13.19 -13.46 14.27
N ALA A 251 13.61 -14.71 14.07
CA ALA A 251 13.11 -15.53 12.97
C ALA A 251 11.60 -15.81 13.10
N GLU A 252 11.07 -15.91 14.31
CA GLU A 252 9.63 -16.04 14.54
C GLU A 252 8.87 -14.77 14.14
N GLU A 253 9.39 -13.59 14.47
CA GLU A 253 8.79 -12.31 14.05
C GLU A 253 8.84 -12.13 12.52
N LEU A 254 9.93 -12.59 11.87
CA LEU A 254 10.01 -12.66 10.41
C LEU A 254 8.96 -13.63 9.85
N TYR A 255 8.81 -14.81 10.46
CA TYR A 255 7.82 -15.81 10.07
C TYR A 255 6.39 -15.28 10.18
N GLU A 256 6.04 -14.66 11.30
CA GLU A 256 4.74 -14.03 11.51
C GLU A 256 4.49 -12.92 10.48
N CYS A 257 5.49 -12.10 10.18
CA CYS A 257 5.40 -11.05 9.18
C CYS A 257 5.07 -11.61 7.79
N VAL A 258 5.88 -12.54 7.28
CA VAL A 258 5.70 -13.09 5.91
C VAL A 258 4.50 -14.03 5.79
N SER A 259 3.96 -14.52 6.91
CA SER A 259 2.71 -15.29 6.95
C SER A 259 1.47 -14.43 6.72
N GLN A 260 1.56 -13.10 6.89
CA GLN A 260 0.45 -12.21 6.58
C GLN A 260 0.37 -11.96 5.08
N GLU A 261 -0.83 -12.12 4.51
CA GLU A 261 -1.10 -11.96 3.08
C GLU A 261 -0.59 -10.62 2.53
N ARG A 262 -0.78 -9.51 3.28
CA ARG A 262 -0.29 -8.17 2.92
C ARG A 262 1.22 -8.12 2.68
N TYR A 263 2.00 -8.83 3.49
CA TYR A 263 3.46 -8.81 3.41
C TYR A 263 3.98 -9.87 2.43
N ARG A 264 3.29 -10.99 2.32
CA ARG A 264 3.54 -11.99 1.28
C ARG A 264 3.34 -11.41 -0.13
N GLU A 265 2.25 -10.67 -0.35
CA GLU A 265 1.98 -9.94 -1.60
C GLU A 265 3.05 -8.90 -1.95
N ARG A 266 3.78 -8.38 -0.97
CA ARG A 266 4.85 -7.38 -1.18
C ARG A 266 6.20 -8.02 -1.52
N LEU A 267 6.35 -9.32 -1.25
CA LEU A 267 7.53 -10.12 -1.62
C LEU A 267 7.42 -10.74 -3.02
N GLU A 268 6.19 -10.89 -3.56
CA GLU A 268 5.92 -11.32 -4.95
C GLU A 268 6.24 -10.23 -5.99
#